data_AF-A0A8T4FIJ7-F1
#
_entry.id   AF-A0A8T4FIJ7-F1
#
_cell.length_a   1.000
_cell.length_b   1.000
_cell.length_c   1.000
_cell.angle_alpha   90.00
_cell.angle_beta   90.00
_cell.angle_gamma   90.00
#
_symmetry.space_group_name_H-M   'P 1'
#
loop_
_entity.id
_entity.type
_entity.pdbx_description
1 polymer ?
#
loop_
_entity_poly.entity_id
_entity_poly.type
_entity_poly.pdbx_seq_one_letter_code
_entity_poly.pdbx_strand_id
1 'polypeptide(L)'
;MESIKQPAYARRVHIAPVGFEIDRVVEPLIRMEADKVYLFAEGNENAEKLEHFITEIRKRLEKESIKVEQKGWELKHIELYQTLREYRRIIDEEEGNDIFINVSTGSKIHAIAGMIASMIFKKDNLKIMPYYVVPEKYADSPSNNVQYTSGCKEIKTLPDYRIEKPADDIIDVLAKIAEIEGTVTKKILIEVLEKSNIQLTADRDSKNDAGKYNALQRKYLKPLKDWGYIRLDERSKRPRIEITQEGKNALMFLRD
;
A
#
# COMPACT_ATOMS: atom_id res chain seq x y z
N MET A 1 22.00 -30.21 -1.53
CA MET A 1 21.01 -29.14 -1.32
C MET A 1 20.08 -29.18 -2.51
N GLU A 2 18.85 -29.68 -2.31
CA GLU A 2 17.84 -29.67 -3.37
C GLU A 2 17.51 -28.21 -3.70
N SER A 3 17.66 -27.84 -4.97
CA SER A 3 17.18 -26.55 -5.45
C SER A 3 15.66 -26.53 -5.30
N ILE A 4 15.16 -25.70 -4.40
CA ILE A 4 13.73 -25.43 -4.31
C ILE A 4 13.32 -24.84 -5.67
N LYS A 5 12.61 -25.64 -6.47
CA LYS A 5 12.03 -25.17 -7.73
C LYS A 5 11.11 -24.00 -7.39
N GLN A 6 11.43 -22.81 -7.90
CA GLN A 6 10.49 -21.70 -7.87
C GLN A 6 9.18 -22.16 -8.54
N PRO A 7 8.02 -21.87 -7.93
CA PRO A 7 6.72 -22.19 -8.53
C PRO A 7 6.59 -21.51 -9.89
N ALA A 8 5.79 -22.10 -10.78
CA ALA A 8 5.57 -21.60 -12.15
C ALA A 8 4.82 -20.24 -12.21
N TYR A 9 4.36 -19.74 -11.06
CA TYR A 9 3.64 -18.49 -10.89
C TYR A 9 3.99 -17.89 -9.51
N ALA A 10 3.95 -16.56 -9.40
CA ALA A 10 4.12 -15.84 -8.14
C ALA A 10 3.02 -16.26 -7.16
N ARG A 11 3.41 -16.62 -5.92
CA ARG A 11 2.48 -16.98 -4.84
C ARG A 11 1.90 -15.73 -4.19
N ARG A 12 0.72 -15.87 -3.58
CA ARG A 12 0.09 -14.87 -2.70
C ARG A 12 0.49 -15.17 -1.27
N VAL A 13 1.50 -14.45 -0.79
CA VAL A 13 2.07 -14.62 0.53
C VAL A 13 1.54 -13.54 1.46
N HIS A 14 1.03 -13.94 2.61
CA HIS A 14 0.49 -13.01 3.59
C HIS A 14 1.38 -12.91 4.83
N ILE A 15 1.46 -11.71 5.39
CA ILE A 15 1.96 -11.47 6.74
C ILE A 15 0.76 -11.09 7.60
N ALA A 16 0.43 -11.92 8.58
CA ALA A 16 -0.74 -11.73 9.43
C ALA A 16 -0.34 -11.71 10.91
N PRO A 17 -0.22 -10.51 11.49
CA PRO A 17 -0.06 -10.37 12.93
C PRO A 17 -1.25 -10.96 13.66
N VAL A 18 -1.01 -11.79 14.66
CA VAL A 18 -2.07 -12.45 15.42
C VAL A 18 -2.27 -11.76 16.76
N GLY A 19 -3.53 -11.69 17.16
CA GLY A 19 -3.99 -11.21 18.45
C GLY A 19 -5.20 -12.05 18.86
N PHE A 20 -6.20 -11.41 19.45
CA PHE A 20 -7.42 -12.07 19.93
C PHE A 20 -8.53 -12.15 18.87
N GLU A 21 -8.19 -12.10 17.58
CA GLU A 21 -9.15 -11.89 16.48
C GLU A 21 -8.96 -12.99 15.43
N ILE A 22 -9.76 -14.06 15.48
CA ILE A 22 -9.60 -15.23 14.59
C ILE A 22 -10.10 -14.90 13.18
N ASP A 23 -11.33 -14.39 13.07
CA ASP A 23 -11.98 -14.22 11.77
C ASP A 23 -11.26 -13.17 10.92
N ARG A 24 -10.76 -12.10 11.52
CA ARG A 24 -10.00 -11.05 10.83
C ARG A 24 -8.61 -11.49 10.37
N VAL A 25 -8.14 -12.65 10.83
CA VAL A 25 -6.95 -13.31 10.28
C VAL A 25 -7.37 -14.31 9.21
N VAL A 26 -8.30 -15.23 9.51
CA VAL A 26 -8.62 -16.38 8.65
C VAL A 26 -9.41 -15.98 7.40
N GLU A 27 -10.51 -15.25 7.56
CA GLU A 27 -11.43 -14.91 6.47
C GLU A 27 -10.75 -14.15 5.30
N PRO A 28 -9.91 -13.12 5.53
CA PRO A 28 -9.24 -12.46 4.41
C PRO A 28 -8.25 -13.38 3.70
N LEU A 29 -7.58 -14.31 4.41
CA LEU A 29 -6.65 -15.25 3.79
C LEU A 29 -7.37 -16.18 2.82
N ILE A 30 -8.56 -16.67 3.19
CA ILE A 30 -9.40 -17.52 2.33
C ILE A 30 -9.92 -16.72 1.14
N ARG A 31 -10.51 -15.53 1.38
CA ARG A 31 -11.12 -14.71 0.32
C ARG A 31 -10.12 -14.15 -0.68
N MET A 32 -8.88 -13.92 -0.24
CA MET A 32 -7.77 -13.50 -1.11
C MET A 32 -6.98 -14.69 -1.65
N GLU A 33 -7.42 -15.92 -1.34
CA GLU A 33 -6.85 -17.19 -1.79
C GLU A 33 -5.34 -17.32 -1.51
N ALA A 34 -4.93 -17.01 -0.28
CA ALA A 34 -3.54 -17.06 0.14
C ALA A 34 -2.90 -18.44 -0.09
N ASP A 35 -1.71 -18.48 -0.68
CA ASP A 35 -0.94 -19.73 -0.83
C ASP A 35 -0.14 -20.03 0.46
N LYS A 36 0.32 -18.97 1.12
CA LYS A 36 1.14 -19.03 2.33
C LYS A 36 0.83 -17.85 3.24
N VAL A 37 0.90 -18.08 4.55
CA VAL A 37 0.86 -17.02 5.56
C VAL A 37 1.97 -17.19 6.58
N TYR A 38 2.65 -16.08 6.85
CA TYR A 38 3.44 -15.89 8.06
C TYR A 38 2.53 -15.34 9.15
N LEU A 39 2.13 -16.21 10.08
CA LEU A 39 1.52 -15.76 11.32
C LEU A 39 2.62 -15.09 12.13
N PHE A 40 2.34 -13.89 12.62
CA PHE A 40 3.28 -13.09 13.38
C PHE A 40 2.75 -12.81 14.78
N ALA A 41 3.39 -13.35 15.80
CA ALA A 41 3.10 -13.11 17.20
C ALA A 41 4.42 -12.98 17.94
N GLU A 42 4.34 -12.52 19.18
CA GLU A 42 5.50 -12.39 20.04
C GLU A 42 5.37 -13.25 21.27
N GLY A 43 6.50 -13.74 21.77
CA GLY A 43 6.59 -14.49 23.01
C GLY A 43 6.55 -13.54 24.21
N ASN A 44 5.37 -13.01 24.52
CA ASN A 44 5.15 -12.15 25.68
C ASN A 44 4.27 -12.82 26.74
N GLU A 45 4.00 -12.12 27.85
CA GLU A 45 3.22 -12.61 29.00
C GLU A 45 1.79 -13.07 28.65
N ASN A 46 1.27 -12.70 27.47
CA ASN A 46 -0.04 -13.15 26.99
C ASN A 46 0.05 -14.35 26.04
N ALA A 47 1.22 -14.95 25.82
CA ALA A 47 1.39 -16.10 24.93
C ALA A 47 0.42 -17.25 25.28
N GLU A 48 0.24 -17.56 26.57
CA GLU A 48 -0.72 -18.58 27.02
C GLU A 48 -2.18 -18.24 26.65
N LYS A 49 -2.56 -16.96 26.72
CA LYS A 49 -3.90 -16.50 26.34
C LYS A 49 -4.10 -16.52 24.82
N LEU A 50 -3.05 -16.26 24.07
CA LEU A 50 -3.08 -16.27 22.60
C LEU A 50 -3.06 -17.69 22.02
N GLU A 51 -2.58 -18.68 22.77
CA GLU A 51 -2.42 -20.05 22.30
C GLU A 51 -3.74 -20.64 21.76
N HIS A 52 -4.86 -20.37 22.45
CA HIS A 52 -6.18 -20.79 21.98
C HIS A 52 -6.52 -20.22 20.60
N PHE A 53 -6.30 -18.91 20.41
CA PHE A 53 -6.59 -18.21 19.16
C PHE A 53 -5.67 -18.68 18.04
N ILE A 54 -4.37 -18.82 18.31
CA ILE A 54 -3.37 -19.31 17.35
C ILE A 54 -3.70 -20.74 16.91
N THR A 55 -4.06 -21.61 17.86
CA THR A 55 -4.43 -22.99 17.58
C THR A 55 -5.64 -23.08 16.66
N GLU A 56 -6.70 -22.30 16.95
CA GLU A 56 -7.90 -22.29 16.11
C GLU A 56 -7.63 -21.68 14.72
N ILE A 57 -6.83 -20.60 14.63
CA ILE A 57 -6.40 -20.03 13.35
C ILE A 57 -5.68 -21.11 12.53
N ARG A 58 -4.67 -21.78 13.09
CA ARG A 58 -3.89 -22.81 12.38
C ARG A 58 -4.78 -23.94 11.88
N LYS A 59 -5.68 -24.43 12.73
CA LYS A 59 -6.62 -25.50 12.40
C LYS A 59 -7.56 -25.11 11.25
N ARG A 60 -8.04 -23.85 11.21
CA ARG A 60 -8.89 -23.37 10.10
C ARG A 60 -8.08 -23.23 8.81
N LEU A 61 -6.86 -22.70 8.88
CA LEU A 61 -6.00 -22.53 7.70
C LEU A 61 -5.52 -23.85 7.09
N GLU A 62 -5.25 -24.87 7.92
CA GLU A 62 -4.86 -26.21 7.46
C GLU A 62 -5.95 -26.87 6.60
N LYS A 63 -7.22 -26.69 6.97
CA LYS A 63 -8.36 -27.19 6.18
C LYS A 63 -8.46 -26.56 4.79
N GLU A 64 -7.98 -25.32 4.65
CA GLU A 64 -7.98 -24.55 3.41
C GLU A 64 -6.68 -24.75 2.61
N SER A 65 -5.80 -25.68 3.03
CA SER A 65 -4.50 -25.95 2.41
C SER A 65 -3.56 -24.74 2.31
N ILE A 66 -3.73 -23.75 3.18
CA ILE A 66 -2.87 -22.55 3.24
C ILE A 66 -1.62 -22.90 4.05
N LYS A 67 -0.42 -22.74 3.47
CA LYS A 67 0.83 -23.03 4.19
C LYS A 67 1.04 -22.01 5.31
N VAL A 68 1.26 -22.48 6.54
CA VAL A 68 1.49 -21.62 7.70
C VAL A 68 2.95 -21.67 8.17
N GLU A 69 3.57 -20.51 8.37
CA GLU A 69 4.85 -20.35 9.05
C GLU A 69 4.72 -19.36 10.22
N GLN A 70 5.47 -19.59 11.30
CA GLN A 70 5.48 -18.74 12.49
C GLN A 70 6.74 -17.86 12.49
N LYS A 71 6.59 -16.57 12.80
CA LYS A 71 7.70 -15.61 12.94
C LYS A 71 7.44 -14.67 14.13
N GLY A 72 8.50 -14.27 14.83
CA GLY A 72 8.42 -13.29 15.91
C GLY A 72 8.22 -13.87 17.32
N TRP A 73 7.93 -15.17 17.48
CA TRP A 73 7.67 -15.80 18.78
C TRP A 73 8.89 -15.74 19.71
N GLU A 74 10.08 -15.56 19.15
CA GLU A 74 11.34 -15.35 19.86
C GLU A 74 11.48 -13.93 20.44
N LEU A 75 10.67 -12.98 19.99
CA LEU A 75 10.69 -11.60 20.47
C LEU A 75 9.98 -11.51 21.82
N LYS A 76 10.68 -10.95 22.82
CA LYS A 76 10.16 -10.81 24.20
C LYS A 76 9.20 -9.63 24.35
N HIS A 77 9.31 -8.61 23.49
CA HIS A 77 8.55 -7.37 23.56
C HIS A 77 8.23 -6.83 22.16
N ILE A 78 7.11 -6.10 22.06
CA ILE A 78 6.65 -5.48 20.82
C ILE A 78 7.47 -4.22 20.58
N GLU A 79 8.43 -4.31 19.65
CA GLU A 79 9.32 -3.19 19.30
C GLU A 79 9.37 -2.97 17.79
N LEU A 80 9.10 -1.73 17.38
CA LEU A 80 8.91 -1.36 15.96
C LEU A 80 10.06 -1.82 15.06
N TYR A 81 11.31 -1.58 15.46
CA TYR A 81 12.47 -1.93 14.65
C TYR A 81 12.74 -3.44 14.59
N GLN A 82 12.32 -4.19 15.60
CA GLN A 82 12.42 -5.66 15.58
C GLN A 82 11.34 -6.23 14.65
N THR A 83 10.10 -5.74 14.74
CA THR A 83 9.02 -6.11 13.81
C THR A 83 9.39 -5.77 12.36
N LEU A 84 9.92 -4.57 12.10
CA LEU A 84 10.39 -4.17 10.76
C LEU A 84 11.49 -5.07 10.23
N ARG A 85 12.42 -5.50 11.10
CA ARG A 85 13.49 -6.43 10.74
C ARG A 85 12.93 -7.76 10.28
N GLU A 86 11.95 -8.32 11.00
CA GLU A 86 11.32 -9.58 10.61
C GLU A 86 10.49 -9.44 9.35
N TYR A 87 9.73 -8.34 9.18
CA TYR A 87 9.00 -8.10 7.95
C TYR A 87 9.94 -8.00 6.76
N ARG A 88 11.06 -7.29 6.90
CA ARG A 88 12.11 -7.25 5.87
C ARG A 88 12.63 -8.66 5.55
N ARG A 89 12.92 -9.48 6.56
CA ARG A 89 13.39 -10.87 6.35
C ARG A 89 12.38 -11.69 5.55
N ILE A 90 11.09 -11.58 5.88
CA ILE A 90 10.03 -12.25 5.13
C ILE A 90 9.97 -11.74 3.69
N ILE A 91 10.04 -10.42 3.49
CA ILE A 91 10.03 -9.80 2.15
C ILE A 91 11.23 -10.25 1.32
N ASP A 92 12.41 -10.33 1.91
CA ASP A 92 13.63 -10.82 1.26
C ASP A 92 13.52 -12.33 0.93
N GLU A 93 12.93 -13.13 1.84
CA GLU A 93 12.73 -14.58 1.68
C GLU A 93 11.74 -14.92 0.56
N GLU A 94 10.75 -14.06 0.35
CA GLU A 94 9.64 -14.25 -0.59
C GLU A 94 9.79 -13.39 -1.85
N GLU A 95 11.04 -13.06 -2.22
CA GLU A 95 11.34 -12.33 -3.44
C GLU A 95 10.76 -13.04 -4.67
N GLY A 96 9.98 -12.30 -5.46
CA GLY A 96 9.27 -12.81 -6.64
C GLY A 96 7.82 -13.27 -6.38
N ASN A 97 7.34 -13.21 -5.13
CA ASN A 97 5.94 -13.45 -4.78
C ASN A 97 5.20 -12.14 -4.49
N ASP A 98 3.88 -12.15 -4.59
CA ASP A 98 3.04 -11.03 -4.14
C ASP A 98 2.88 -11.09 -2.62
N ILE A 99 3.13 -9.98 -1.92
CA ILE A 99 3.08 -9.90 -0.47
C ILE A 99 1.90 -9.06 -0.03
N PHE A 100 1.10 -9.58 0.90
CA PHE A 100 -0.05 -8.89 1.47
C PHE A 100 0.11 -8.78 2.99
N ILE A 101 0.00 -7.58 3.55
CA ILE A 101 0.24 -7.35 4.98
C ILE A 101 -1.08 -6.96 5.65
N ASN A 102 -1.55 -7.79 6.58
CA ASN A 102 -2.71 -7.44 7.40
C ASN A 102 -2.31 -6.39 8.42
N VAL A 103 -2.83 -5.17 8.30
CA VAL A 103 -2.57 -4.08 9.27
C VAL A 103 -3.76 -3.84 10.20
N SER A 104 -4.70 -4.79 10.25
CA SER A 104 -5.91 -4.70 11.05
C SER A 104 -5.92 -5.62 12.28
N THR A 105 -4.96 -6.55 12.34
CA THR A 105 -4.80 -7.52 13.42
C THR A 105 -3.43 -7.36 14.11
N GLY A 106 -3.24 -8.03 15.24
CA GLY A 106 -2.08 -7.84 16.11
C GLY A 106 -2.09 -6.49 16.83
N SER A 107 -0.89 -5.99 17.17
CA SER A 107 -0.75 -4.71 17.88
C SER A 107 -0.69 -3.51 16.92
N LYS A 108 -0.87 -2.30 17.45
CA LYS A 108 -0.67 -1.06 16.68
C LYS A 108 0.72 -0.95 16.06
N ILE A 109 1.75 -1.48 16.73
CA ILE A 109 3.13 -1.49 16.21
C ILE A 109 3.23 -2.40 14.99
N HIS A 110 2.57 -3.55 14.97
CA HIS A 110 2.52 -4.42 13.78
C HIS A 110 1.88 -3.73 12.58
N ALA A 111 0.79 -2.99 12.81
CA ALA A 111 0.13 -2.22 11.76
C ALA A 111 1.03 -1.11 11.21
N ILE A 112 1.69 -0.35 12.08
CA ILE A 112 2.64 0.71 11.69
C ILE A 112 3.83 0.11 10.93
N ALA A 113 4.42 -0.97 11.45
CA ALA A 113 5.52 -1.68 10.80
C ALA A 113 5.11 -2.20 9.41
N GLY A 114 3.89 -2.72 9.27
CA GLY A 114 3.36 -3.22 8.01
C GLY A 114 3.21 -2.13 6.96
N MET A 115 2.65 -0.99 7.36
CA MET A 115 2.52 0.17 6.47
C MET A 115 3.90 0.68 6.04
N ILE A 116 4.82 0.88 6.99
CA ILE A 116 6.18 1.35 6.71
C ILE A 116 6.92 0.37 5.78
N ALA A 117 6.87 -0.94 6.08
CA ALA A 117 7.52 -1.95 5.26
C ALA A 117 6.97 -1.98 3.83
N SER A 118 5.64 -1.89 3.65
CA SER A 118 5.04 -1.82 2.32
C SER A 118 5.49 -0.62 1.50
N MET A 119 5.75 0.51 2.14
CA MET A 119 6.19 1.74 1.46
C MET A 119 7.69 1.72 1.16
N ILE A 120 8.52 1.30 2.12
CA ILE A 120 9.99 1.30 1.98
C ILE A 120 10.45 0.25 0.97
N PHE A 121 9.86 -0.95 0.99
CA PHE A 121 10.30 -2.06 0.16
C PHE A 121 9.53 -2.18 -1.16
N LYS A 122 8.71 -1.17 -1.50
CA LYS A 122 8.03 -1.08 -2.78
C LYS A 122 9.04 -1.07 -3.92
N LYS A 123 8.95 -2.04 -4.82
CA LYS A 123 9.74 -2.13 -6.06
C LYS A 123 8.78 -2.32 -7.23
N ASP A 124 9.15 -1.88 -8.43
CA ASP A 124 8.29 -1.94 -9.62
C ASP A 124 7.73 -3.35 -9.93
N ASN A 125 8.48 -4.39 -9.55
CA ASN A 125 8.13 -5.80 -9.81
C ASN A 125 7.74 -6.57 -8.54
N LEU A 126 7.67 -5.92 -7.37
CA LEU A 126 7.30 -6.56 -6.11
C LEU A 126 6.09 -5.82 -5.52
N LYS A 127 4.96 -6.51 -5.56
CA LYS A 127 3.70 -5.99 -5.03
C LYS A 127 3.64 -6.28 -3.53
N ILE A 128 3.78 -5.23 -2.72
CA ILE A 128 3.60 -5.31 -1.27
C ILE A 128 2.37 -4.48 -0.90
N MET A 129 1.25 -5.16 -0.64
CA MET A 129 -0.04 -4.51 -0.41
C MET A 129 -0.48 -4.61 1.06
N PRO A 130 -0.49 -3.51 1.81
CA PRO A 130 -1.14 -3.48 3.11
C PRO A 130 -2.66 -3.52 2.94
N TYR A 131 -3.35 -4.23 3.83
CA TYR A 131 -4.81 -4.28 3.82
C TYR A 131 -5.40 -4.21 5.24
N TYR A 132 -6.60 -3.64 5.31
CA TYR A 132 -7.37 -3.52 6.54
C TYR A 132 -8.68 -4.30 6.44
N VAL A 133 -8.94 -5.19 7.40
CA VAL A 133 -10.19 -5.94 7.48
C VAL A 133 -11.19 -5.20 8.36
N VAL A 134 -12.34 -4.90 7.77
CA VAL A 134 -13.52 -4.39 8.49
C VAL A 134 -14.33 -5.61 8.97
N PRO A 135 -14.50 -5.82 10.28
CA PRO A 135 -15.32 -6.90 10.79
C PRO A 135 -16.81 -6.65 10.54
N GLU A 136 -17.61 -7.71 10.64
CA GLU A 136 -19.07 -7.62 10.54
C GLU A 136 -19.70 -7.13 11.84
N LYS A 137 -19.15 -7.54 12.98
CA LYS A 137 -19.67 -7.22 14.32
C LYS A 137 -18.54 -6.78 15.25
N TYR A 138 -18.86 -5.82 16.11
CA TYR A 138 -18.07 -5.42 17.26
C TYR A 138 -18.83 -5.83 18.52
N ALA A 139 -18.15 -6.47 19.46
CA ALA A 139 -18.69 -6.80 20.78
C ALA A 139 -18.37 -5.66 21.76
N ASP A 140 -19.39 -5.17 22.47
CA ASP A 140 -19.24 -4.03 23.39
C ASP A 140 -18.47 -4.40 24.68
N SER A 141 -18.39 -5.69 25.03
CA SER A 141 -17.56 -6.22 26.13
C SER A 141 -17.49 -7.76 26.05
N PRO A 142 -16.48 -8.36 25.40
CA PRO A 142 -16.35 -9.81 25.36
C PRO A 142 -15.96 -10.37 26.73
N SER A 143 -16.51 -11.54 27.07
CA SER A 143 -16.01 -12.38 28.17
C SER A 143 -14.63 -12.94 27.86
N ASN A 144 -13.96 -13.52 28.87
CA ASN A 144 -12.65 -14.17 28.66
C ASN A 144 -12.71 -15.19 27.50
N ASN A 145 -11.70 -15.12 26.62
CA ASN A 145 -11.53 -15.96 25.42
C ASN A 145 -12.55 -15.74 24.28
N VAL A 146 -13.29 -14.63 24.28
CA VAL A 146 -14.15 -14.23 23.14
C VAL A 146 -13.46 -13.09 22.37
N GLN A 147 -13.43 -13.20 21.05
CA GLN A 147 -12.90 -12.13 20.17
C GLN A 147 -13.76 -10.86 20.26
N TYR A 148 -13.12 -9.68 20.21
CA TYR A 148 -13.83 -8.39 20.25
C TYR A 148 -14.60 -8.13 18.96
N THR A 149 -14.17 -8.73 17.86
CA THR A 149 -14.87 -8.62 16.58
C THR A 149 -15.03 -9.97 15.92
N SER A 150 -16.01 -10.09 15.03
CA SER A 150 -16.26 -11.33 14.29
C SER A 150 -16.64 -11.05 12.84
N GLY A 151 -16.41 -12.07 12.01
CA GLY A 151 -16.63 -12.03 10.57
C GLY A 151 -15.68 -11.10 9.82
N CYS A 152 -15.91 -10.99 8.51
CA CYS A 152 -15.15 -10.14 7.61
C CYS A 152 -16.14 -9.49 6.64
N LYS A 153 -16.51 -8.23 6.91
CA LYS A 153 -17.44 -7.49 6.07
C LYS A 153 -16.77 -7.04 4.78
N GLU A 154 -15.56 -6.50 4.89
CA GLU A 154 -14.85 -5.88 3.78
C GLU A 154 -13.33 -5.98 3.99
N ILE A 155 -12.60 -6.16 2.90
CA ILE A 155 -11.13 -6.09 2.86
C ILE A 155 -10.76 -4.84 2.07
N LYS A 156 -10.21 -3.85 2.77
CA LYS A 156 -9.76 -2.59 2.16
C LYS A 156 -8.27 -2.65 1.89
N THR A 157 -7.87 -2.62 0.63
CA THR A 157 -6.47 -2.37 0.27
C THR A 157 -6.11 -0.93 0.64
N LEU A 158 -4.98 -0.75 1.31
CA LEU A 158 -4.48 0.57 1.66
C LEU A 158 -3.49 1.04 0.59
N PRO A 159 -3.50 2.35 0.27
CA PRO A 159 -2.58 2.89 -0.73
C PRO A 159 -1.13 2.87 -0.23
N ASP A 160 -0.21 2.53 -1.12
CA ASP A 160 1.22 2.45 -0.88
C ASP A 160 1.93 3.72 -1.40
N TYR A 161 1.64 4.86 -0.75
CA TYR A 161 2.25 6.14 -1.08
C TYR A 161 3.77 6.14 -0.84
N ARG A 162 4.49 7.03 -1.54
CA ARG A 162 5.88 7.31 -1.17
C ARG A 162 5.89 8.03 0.18
N ILE A 163 6.92 7.78 0.98
CA ILE A 163 7.14 8.46 2.26
C ILE A 163 7.46 9.94 2.04
N GLU A 164 8.13 10.25 0.92
CA GLU A 164 8.41 11.62 0.52
C GLU A 164 7.12 12.39 0.22
N LYS A 165 7.10 13.68 0.53
CA LYS A 165 6.05 14.60 0.11
C LYS A 165 6.42 15.20 -1.27
N PRO A 166 5.52 15.24 -2.26
CA PRO A 166 5.72 16.01 -3.47
C PRO A 166 5.92 17.51 -3.17
N ALA A 167 6.69 18.21 -3.99
CA ALA A 167 6.82 19.66 -3.86
C ALA A 167 5.47 20.36 -4.09
N ASP A 168 5.23 21.47 -3.38
CA ASP A 168 3.93 22.14 -3.40
C ASP A 168 3.55 22.65 -4.81
N ASP A 169 4.54 23.10 -5.60
CA ASP A 169 4.32 23.52 -6.99
C ASP A 169 3.86 22.38 -7.92
N ILE A 170 4.28 21.14 -7.64
CA ILE A 170 3.77 19.95 -8.32
C ILE A 170 2.28 19.73 -8.00
N ILE A 171 1.89 19.88 -6.74
CA ILE A 171 0.50 19.73 -6.28
C ILE A 171 -0.39 20.85 -6.82
N ASP A 172 0.14 22.07 -6.89
CA ASP A 172 -0.55 23.20 -7.49
C ASP A 172 -0.89 22.94 -8.96
N VAL A 173 0.08 22.44 -9.73
CA VAL A 173 -0.13 22.06 -11.13
C VAL A 173 -1.08 20.87 -11.25
N LEU A 174 -1.01 19.87 -10.35
CA LEU A 174 -1.95 18.74 -10.34
C LEU A 174 -3.41 19.22 -10.19
N ALA A 175 -3.68 20.15 -9.27
CA ALA A 175 -5.04 20.64 -9.12
C ALA A 175 -5.45 21.61 -10.25
N LYS A 176 -4.51 22.35 -10.87
CA LYS A 176 -4.81 23.03 -12.15
C LYS A 176 -5.18 22.07 -13.26
N ILE A 177 -4.60 20.87 -13.30
CA ILE A 177 -5.03 19.81 -14.23
C ILE A 177 -6.45 19.34 -13.88
N ALA A 178 -6.76 19.14 -12.59
CA ALA A 178 -8.07 18.66 -12.13
C ALA A 178 -9.21 19.68 -12.34
N GLU A 179 -8.92 20.97 -12.32
CA GLU A 179 -9.87 22.07 -12.57
C GLU A 179 -10.27 22.19 -14.06
N ILE A 180 -9.51 21.60 -14.99
CA ILE A 180 -9.78 21.72 -16.42
C ILE A 180 -10.91 20.76 -16.83
N GLU A 181 -12.01 21.33 -17.30
CA GLU A 181 -13.09 20.55 -17.90
C GLU A 181 -12.69 20.01 -19.28
N GLY A 182 -12.93 18.71 -19.50
CA GLY A 182 -12.70 18.05 -20.78
C GLY A 182 -11.26 17.59 -21.01
N THR A 183 -10.79 17.67 -22.26
CA THR A 183 -9.49 17.10 -22.63
C THR A 183 -8.33 18.02 -22.24
N VAL A 184 -7.45 17.56 -21.37
CA VAL A 184 -6.23 18.29 -21.01
C VAL A 184 -5.11 17.96 -21.99
N THR A 185 -4.62 18.99 -22.70
CA THR A 185 -3.42 18.91 -23.54
C THR A 185 -2.32 19.78 -22.95
N LYS A 186 -1.06 19.53 -23.34
CA LYS A 186 0.07 20.37 -22.92
C LYS A 186 -0.15 21.85 -23.23
N LYS A 187 -0.75 22.16 -24.39
CA LYS A 187 -1.05 23.54 -24.80
C LYS A 187 -2.05 24.21 -23.84
N ILE A 188 -3.17 23.55 -23.57
CA ILE A 188 -4.21 24.05 -22.66
C ILE A 188 -3.62 24.24 -21.25
N LEU A 189 -2.82 23.28 -20.78
CA LEU A 189 -2.19 23.38 -19.48
C LEU A 189 -1.23 24.58 -19.39
N ILE A 190 -0.40 24.84 -20.41
CA ILE A 190 0.46 26.04 -20.45
C ILE A 190 -0.37 27.31 -20.31
N GLU A 191 -1.46 27.44 -21.08
CA GLU A 191 -2.35 28.62 -21.03
C GLU A 191 -2.98 28.81 -19.64
N VAL A 192 -3.40 27.73 -18.98
CA VAL A 192 -3.97 27.76 -17.62
C VAL A 192 -2.92 28.15 -16.57
N LEU A 193 -1.70 27.62 -16.68
CA LEU A 193 -0.60 27.93 -15.78
C LEU A 193 -0.16 29.39 -15.90
N GLU A 194 -0.05 29.92 -17.11
CA GLU A 194 0.29 31.32 -17.36
C GLU A 194 -0.77 32.27 -16.78
N LYS A 195 -2.07 31.95 -16.97
CA LYS A 195 -3.18 32.71 -16.34
C LYS A 195 -3.14 32.66 -14.81
N SER A 196 -2.58 31.60 -14.25
CA SER A 196 -2.42 31.40 -12.80
C SER A 196 -1.08 31.94 -12.26
N ASN A 197 -0.33 32.73 -13.06
CA ASN A 197 0.99 33.27 -12.72
C ASN A 197 2.10 32.22 -12.44
N ILE A 198 1.91 30.96 -12.86
CA ILE A 198 2.93 29.90 -12.75
C ILE A 198 3.85 29.97 -13.97
N GLN A 199 5.07 30.47 -13.79
CA GLN A 199 6.02 30.67 -14.88
C GLN A 199 6.84 29.41 -15.20
N LEU A 200 6.75 28.96 -16.45
CA LEU A 200 7.51 27.81 -16.94
C LEU A 200 8.97 28.18 -17.28
N THR A 201 9.19 29.37 -17.82
CA THR A 201 10.48 29.91 -18.26
C THR A 201 10.78 31.24 -17.55
N ALA A 202 12.07 31.57 -17.39
CA ALA A 202 12.51 32.82 -16.76
C ALA A 202 12.12 34.08 -17.57
N ASP A 203 11.89 33.91 -18.87
CA ASP A 203 11.49 34.99 -19.76
C ASP A 203 9.99 34.88 -20.09
N ARG A 204 9.23 35.92 -19.71
CA ARG A 204 7.76 36.00 -19.90
C ARG A 204 7.39 36.11 -21.37
N ASP A 205 8.25 36.70 -22.19
CA ASP A 205 8.00 36.98 -23.61
C ASP A 205 8.65 35.96 -24.55
N SER A 206 9.16 34.84 -24.03
CA SER A 206 9.69 33.80 -24.90
C SER A 206 8.55 33.21 -25.77
N LYS A 207 8.49 33.65 -27.03
CA LYS A 207 7.61 33.09 -28.08
C LYS A 207 8.01 31.66 -28.48
N ASN A 208 8.97 31.07 -27.77
CA ASN A 208 9.49 29.75 -28.08
C ASN A 208 8.65 28.69 -27.38
N ASP A 209 7.56 28.29 -28.03
CA ASP A 209 6.67 27.21 -27.60
C ASP A 209 7.45 25.94 -27.20
N ALA A 210 8.51 25.59 -27.94
CA ALA A 210 9.33 24.42 -27.64
C ALA A 210 10.01 24.52 -26.26
N GLY A 211 10.44 25.72 -25.85
CA GLY A 211 11.00 25.97 -24.53
C GLY A 211 9.98 25.74 -23.41
N LYS A 212 8.77 26.25 -23.58
CA LYS A 212 7.67 26.08 -22.61
C LYS A 212 7.24 24.61 -22.50
N TYR A 213 7.12 23.90 -23.62
CA TYR A 213 6.81 22.46 -23.60
C TYR A 213 7.87 21.64 -22.87
N ASN A 214 9.16 21.90 -23.12
CA ASN A 214 10.24 21.21 -22.44
C ASN A 214 10.28 21.53 -20.94
N ALA A 215 10.05 22.80 -20.57
CA ALA A 215 9.96 23.20 -19.17
C ALA A 215 8.78 22.51 -18.46
N LEU A 216 7.59 22.51 -19.06
CA LEU A 216 6.40 21.82 -18.53
C LEU A 216 6.65 20.32 -18.35
N GLN A 217 7.26 19.69 -19.37
CA GLN A 217 7.56 18.26 -19.33
C GLN A 217 8.51 17.92 -18.18
N ARG A 218 9.62 18.66 -18.06
CA ARG A 218 10.67 18.37 -17.07
C ARG A 218 10.26 18.71 -15.65
N LYS A 219 9.66 19.90 -15.46
CA LYS A 219 9.33 20.43 -14.12
C LYS A 219 8.09 19.80 -13.52
N TYR A 220 7.06 19.50 -14.32
CA TYR A 220 5.74 19.13 -13.80
C TYR A 220 5.27 17.77 -14.30
N LEU A 221 5.20 17.55 -15.62
CA LEU A 221 4.58 16.31 -16.12
C LEU A 221 5.38 15.05 -15.80
N LYS A 222 6.72 15.12 -15.85
CA LYS A 222 7.56 13.99 -15.46
C LYS A 222 7.38 13.68 -13.96
N PRO A 223 7.56 14.63 -13.02
CA PRO A 223 7.29 14.36 -11.61
C PRO A 223 5.88 13.84 -11.36
N LEU A 224 4.84 14.45 -11.92
CA LEU A 224 3.45 14.00 -11.75
C LEU A 224 3.23 12.56 -12.25
N LYS A 225 3.89 12.18 -13.36
CA LYS A 225 3.85 10.81 -13.89
C LYS A 225 4.63 9.85 -12.98
N ASP A 226 5.80 10.26 -12.50
CA ASP A 226 6.64 9.46 -11.59
C ASP A 226 5.90 9.21 -10.25
N TRP A 227 5.20 10.20 -9.73
CA TRP A 227 4.30 10.09 -8.57
C TRP A 227 3.05 9.23 -8.84
N GLY A 228 2.77 8.89 -10.09
CA GLY A 228 1.58 8.14 -10.49
C GLY A 228 0.29 8.97 -10.45
N TYR A 229 0.36 10.29 -10.33
CA TYR A 229 -0.80 11.18 -10.25
C TYR A 229 -1.44 11.48 -11.59
N ILE A 230 -0.69 11.33 -12.68
CA ILE A 230 -1.19 11.47 -14.05
C ILE A 230 -0.73 10.31 -14.94
N ARG A 231 -1.48 10.07 -16.01
CA ARG A 231 -1.09 9.27 -17.17
C ARG A 231 -1.00 10.17 -18.39
N LEU A 232 -0.04 9.84 -19.27
CA LEU A 232 0.12 10.49 -20.57
C LEU A 232 -0.29 9.49 -21.65
N ASP A 233 -1.33 9.79 -22.41
CA ASP A 233 -1.69 9.00 -23.59
C ASP A 233 -0.79 9.38 -24.76
N GLU A 234 0.36 8.70 -24.86
CA GLU A 234 1.37 8.92 -25.89
C GLU A 234 0.98 8.31 -27.25
N ARG A 235 -0.14 7.57 -27.35
CA ARG A 235 -0.62 6.95 -28.61
C ARG A 235 -1.28 7.97 -29.55
N SER A 236 -1.62 9.15 -29.04
CA SER A 236 -2.20 10.25 -29.80
C SER A 236 -1.12 11.18 -30.37
N LYS A 237 -1.32 11.69 -31.59
CA LYS A 237 -0.53 12.81 -32.17
C LYS A 237 -0.51 14.06 -31.26
N ARG A 238 -1.46 14.17 -30.33
CA ARG A 238 -1.53 15.17 -29.26
C ARG A 238 -1.68 14.45 -27.92
N PRO A 239 -0.58 14.24 -27.16
CA PRO A 239 -0.63 13.50 -25.91
C PRO A 239 -1.61 14.14 -24.93
N ARG A 240 -2.54 13.33 -24.41
CA ARG A 240 -3.52 13.76 -23.42
C ARG A 240 -2.99 13.51 -22.02
N ILE A 241 -3.30 14.43 -21.11
CA ILE A 241 -2.95 14.34 -19.70
C ILE A 241 -4.21 13.91 -18.95
N GLU A 242 -4.14 12.78 -18.26
CA GLU A 242 -5.26 12.23 -17.50
C GLU A 242 -4.89 12.10 -16.03
N ILE A 243 -5.69 12.65 -15.14
CA ILE A 243 -5.50 12.48 -13.69
C ILE A 243 -5.91 11.06 -13.26
N THR A 244 -5.06 10.41 -12.47
CA THR A 244 -5.34 9.08 -11.92
C THR A 244 -6.21 9.16 -10.67
N GLN A 245 -6.69 8.00 -10.17
CA GLN A 245 -7.39 7.98 -8.88
C GLN A 245 -6.45 8.36 -7.74
N GLU A 246 -5.18 7.95 -7.83
CA GLU A 246 -4.12 8.33 -6.88
C GLU A 246 -3.91 9.84 -6.88
N GLY A 247 -3.90 10.48 -8.05
CA GLY A 247 -3.81 11.95 -8.18
C GLY A 247 -5.01 12.66 -7.56
N LYS A 248 -6.23 12.15 -7.77
CA LYS A 248 -7.44 12.69 -7.12
C LYS A 248 -7.37 12.55 -5.61
N ASN A 249 -6.98 11.38 -5.12
CA ASN A 249 -6.83 11.13 -3.69
C ASN A 249 -5.74 12.04 -3.09
N ALA A 250 -4.62 12.26 -3.79
CA ALA A 250 -3.56 13.16 -3.37
C ALA A 250 -4.07 14.58 -3.14
N LEU A 251 -4.91 15.09 -4.06
CA LEU A 251 -5.51 16.41 -3.91
C LEU A 251 -6.43 16.53 -2.68
N MET A 252 -7.05 15.44 -2.21
CA MET A 252 -7.94 15.51 -1.04
C MET A 252 -7.21 15.78 0.28
N PHE A 253 -5.91 15.52 0.38
CA PHE A 253 -5.15 15.69 1.63
C PHE A 253 -3.88 16.54 1.50
N LEU A 254 -3.38 16.77 0.28
CA LEU A 254 -2.24 17.65 0.03
C LEU A 254 -2.65 19.07 -0.37
N ARG A 255 -3.94 19.32 -0.59
CA ARG A 255 -4.46 20.63 -0.97
C ARG A 255 -5.86 20.84 -0.37
N ASP A 256 -6.08 22.06 0.13
CA ASP A 256 -7.37 22.53 0.64
C ASP A 256 -8.26 23.10 -0.48
#